data_AF-A0A4Z0NHC6-F1
#
_entry.id   AF-A0A4Z0NHC6-F1
#
_cell.length_a   1.000
_cell.length_b   1.000
_cell.length_c   1.000
_cell.angle_alpha   90.00
_cell.angle_beta   90.00
_cell.angle_gamma   90.00
#
_symmetry.space_group_name_H-M   'P 1'
#
loop_
_entity.id
_entity.type
_entity.pdbx_description
1 polymer ?
#
loop_
_entity_poly.entity_id
_entity_poly.type
_entity_poly.pdbx_seq_one_letter_code
_entity_poly.pdbx_strand_id
1 'polypeptide(L)'
;MRTPTDLQFKTGDGWAIIVSEDGQHYVETWLGAKTGTNAYHATYLAENTVTGDGIANTPGAHEGIRAAGMSLMGGLVQKSDLDSLSIDHAVAMAIATTQAGTSSTPYVWPATTADSYTGNYAGSIPLGSLFAIPKDVDLTKIGITTPEGMALAKAYQNYGGYVTDTAGPNTLQLAYVEQGANQSQVDNLFKDMNAIRSHLELVTNNTAATPAGGGDHPVTAPTPTAPATPTPTTPAPAPAPIGTAQPSVTLGSGSDQLLLKVSQDAYHGNAQYTVSVDGKQIGGVQTAQSLHSSGQSDLISVRGDWGQGNHDVAIKFVNDDWGGSAARDRNLYLDSATYHGDAVPGAHLTLEKDGAQHFTFHDYLV
;
A
#
# COMPACT_ATOMS: atom_id res chain seq x y z
N MET A 1 -30.79 8.22 -12.32
CA MET A 1 -30.47 8.95 -11.08
C MET A 1 -30.68 10.44 -11.31
N ARG A 2 -31.33 11.17 -10.38
CA ARG A 2 -31.27 12.63 -10.39
C ARG A 2 -29.88 13.07 -9.97
N THR A 3 -29.32 14.07 -10.64
CA THR A 3 -28.01 14.60 -10.27
C THR A 3 -28.07 15.17 -8.84
N PRO A 4 -27.25 14.66 -7.90
CA PRO A 4 -27.20 15.24 -6.56
C PRO A 4 -26.76 16.70 -6.63
N THR A 5 -27.37 17.60 -5.86
CA THR A 5 -27.05 19.05 -5.92
C THR A 5 -25.75 19.42 -5.20
N ASP A 6 -25.36 18.59 -4.23
CA ASP A 6 -24.28 18.88 -3.28
C ASP A 6 -23.21 17.80 -3.24
N LEU A 7 -23.08 17.01 -4.31
CA LEU A 7 -21.98 16.03 -4.42
C LEU A 7 -20.63 16.76 -4.35
N GLN A 8 -19.78 16.32 -3.42
CA GLN A 8 -18.44 16.85 -3.19
C GLN A 8 -17.41 15.76 -3.47
N PHE A 9 -16.41 16.08 -4.29
CA PHE A 9 -15.25 15.25 -4.54
C PHE A 9 -14.10 15.77 -3.67
N LYS A 10 -13.95 15.21 -2.46
CA LYS A 10 -13.05 15.75 -1.44
C LYS A 10 -11.62 15.19 -1.50
N THR A 11 -11.27 14.44 -2.54
CA THR A 11 -9.92 13.89 -2.71
C THR A 11 -9.37 14.19 -4.09
N GLY A 12 -8.04 14.02 -4.21
CA GLY A 12 -7.32 14.22 -5.48
C GLY A 12 -7.85 13.35 -6.61
N ASP A 13 -8.34 12.14 -6.31
CA ASP A 13 -8.85 11.19 -7.30
C ASP A 13 -10.36 11.27 -7.51
N GLY A 14 -11.05 12.19 -6.85
CA GLY A 14 -12.47 12.46 -7.09
C GLY A 14 -13.38 11.24 -6.90
N TRP A 15 -13.06 10.37 -5.94
CA TRP A 15 -13.93 9.27 -5.55
C TRP A 15 -15.21 9.74 -4.85
N ALA A 16 -16.31 9.01 -5.05
CA ALA A 16 -17.55 9.20 -4.32
C ALA A 16 -18.40 7.93 -4.42
N ILE A 17 -19.25 7.70 -3.43
CA ILE A 17 -20.34 6.72 -3.50
C ILE A 17 -21.65 7.51 -3.52
N ILE A 18 -22.50 7.24 -4.51
CA ILE A 18 -23.79 7.89 -4.69
C ILE A 18 -24.87 6.83 -4.64
N VAL A 19 -25.56 6.72 -3.50
CA VAL A 19 -26.70 5.81 -3.34
C VAL A 19 -27.89 6.37 -4.13
N SER A 20 -28.55 5.53 -4.94
CA SER A 20 -29.72 5.93 -5.70
C SER A 20 -30.95 6.15 -4.82
N GLU A 21 -31.93 6.91 -5.33
CA GLU A 21 -33.18 7.22 -4.62
C GLU A 21 -34.01 5.97 -4.26
N ASP A 22 -33.77 4.83 -4.91
CA ASP A 22 -34.41 3.55 -4.57
C ASP A 22 -33.83 2.89 -3.32
N GLY A 23 -32.68 3.36 -2.82
CA GLY A 23 -31.95 2.78 -1.69
C GLY A 23 -31.44 1.36 -1.93
N GLN A 24 -31.45 0.87 -3.17
CA GLN A 24 -31.04 -0.49 -3.54
C GLN A 24 -29.75 -0.50 -4.34
N HIS A 25 -29.45 0.57 -5.07
CA HIS A 25 -28.26 0.68 -5.89
C HIS A 25 -27.37 1.84 -5.43
N TYR A 26 -26.11 1.81 -5.86
CA TYR A 26 -25.20 2.92 -5.74
C TYR A 26 -24.26 2.98 -6.94
N VAL A 27 -23.72 4.17 -7.17
CA VAL A 27 -22.70 4.42 -8.19
C VAL A 27 -21.43 4.91 -7.50
N GLU A 28 -20.30 4.35 -7.88
CA GLU A 28 -18.96 4.78 -7.49
C GLU A 28 -18.31 5.56 -8.62
N THR A 29 -17.57 6.61 -8.29
CA THR A 29 -16.89 7.45 -9.28
C THR A 29 -15.38 7.36 -9.11
N TRP A 30 -14.63 7.43 -10.22
CA TRP A 30 -13.19 7.74 -10.21
C TRP A 30 -12.90 8.90 -11.14
N LEU A 31 -12.00 9.79 -10.70
CA LEU A 31 -11.74 11.12 -11.28
C LEU A 31 -13.02 11.94 -11.45
N GLY A 32 -13.85 11.92 -10.40
CA GLY A 32 -15.06 12.72 -10.28
C GLY A 32 -14.76 14.20 -10.07
N ALA A 33 -15.46 15.08 -10.79
CA ALA A 33 -15.35 16.54 -10.63
C ALA A 33 -16.69 17.25 -10.86
N LYS A 34 -16.94 18.33 -10.12
CA LYS A 34 -18.06 19.26 -10.39
C LYS A 34 -17.68 20.14 -11.58
N THR A 35 -18.48 20.09 -12.64
CA THR A 35 -18.25 20.84 -13.88
C THR A 35 -19.27 21.97 -14.12
N GLY A 36 -20.31 22.05 -13.29
CA GLY A 36 -21.32 23.12 -13.31
C GLY A 36 -22.27 23.05 -12.12
N THR A 37 -23.30 23.91 -12.06
CA THR A 37 -24.21 24.04 -10.91
C THR A 37 -24.81 22.71 -10.45
N ASN A 38 -25.27 21.89 -11.41
CA ASN A 38 -25.77 20.52 -11.22
C ASN A 38 -25.20 19.61 -12.32
N ALA A 39 -23.92 19.78 -12.64
CA ALA A 39 -23.22 19.01 -13.65
C ALA A 39 -21.93 18.46 -13.07
N TYR A 40 -21.71 17.17 -13.28
CA TYR A 40 -20.56 16.43 -12.78
C TYR A 40 -20.00 15.57 -13.90
N HIS A 41 -18.70 15.33 -13.83
CA HIS A 41 -17.97 14.43 -14.71
C HIS A 41 -17.30 13.36 -13.84
N ALA A 42 -17.19 12.15 -14.36
CA ALA A 42 -16.30 11.12 -13.84
C ALA A 42 -15.66 10.39 -15.03
N THR A 43 -14.38 10.04 -14.91
CA THR A 43 -13.68 9.29 -15.96
C THR A 43 -14.11 7.83 -15.97
N TYR A 44 -14.48 7.30 -14.80
CA TYR A 44 -14.98 5.95 -14.64
C TYR A 44 -16.12 5.90 -13.62
N LEU A 45 -17.09 5.03 -13.88
CA LEU A 45 -18.24 4.75 -13.04
C LEU A 45 -18.38 3.24 -12.86
N ALA A 46 -18.62 2.80 -11.62
CA ALA A 46 -19.07 1.45 -11.31
C ALA A 46 -20.47 1.53 -10.67
N GLU A 47 -21.40 0.69 -11.09
CA GLU A 47 -22.75 0.62 -10.52
C GLU A 47 -22.95 -0.74 -9.86
N ASN A 48 -23.54 -0.74 -8.67
CA ASN A 48 -23.75 -1.96 -7.90
C ASN A 48 -24.99 -1.87 -7.01
N THR A 49 -25.36 -2.97 -6.37
CA THR A 49 -26.43 -3.07 -5.38
C THR A 49 -25.88 -2.97 -3.96
N VAL A 50 -26.63 -2.37 -3.04
CA VAL A 50 -26.27 -2.28 -1.60
C VAL A 50 -26.19 -3.64 -0.90
N THR A 51 -26.74 -4.69 -1.52
CA THR A 51 -26.70 -6.08 -1.03
C THR A 51 -25.61 -6.92 -1.69
N GLY A 52 -24.92 -6.39 -2.71
CA GLY A 52 -23.82 -7.08 -3.37
C GLY A 52 -22.61 -7.21 -2.45
N ASP A 53 -21.76 -8.20 -2.72
CA ASP A 53 -20.49 -8.39 -2.00
C ASP A 53 -19.41 -7.39 -2.46
N GLY A 54 -19.63 -6.71 -3.59
CA GLY A 54 -18.70 -5.73 -4.15
C GLY A 54 -17.40 -6.34 -4.68
N ILE A 55 -17.43 -7.64 -5.02
CA ILE A 55 -16.27 -8.41 -5.50
C ILE A 55 -16.56 -8.89 -6.93
N ALA A 56 -15.63 -8.62 -7.85
CA ALA A 56 -15.77 -9.13 -9.22
C ALA A 56 -15.51 -10.65 -9.27
N ASN A 57 -16.18 -11.34 -10.19
CA ASN A 57 -16.10 -12.80 -10.32
C ASN A 57 -14.99 -13.31 -11.26
N THR A 58 -14.26 -12.41 -11.92
CA THR A 58 -13.28 -12.76 -12.95
C THR A 58 -12.03 -11.87 -12.82
N PRO A 59 -10.80 -12.44 -12.89
CA PRO A 59 -9.57 -11.64 -12.91
C PRO A 59 -9.57 -10.57 -14.00
N GLY A 60 -9.12 -9.36 -13.69
CA GLY A 60 -9.14 -8.21 -14.59
C GLY A 60 -10.46 -7.43 -14.61
N ALA A 61 -11.54 -7.95 -14.00
CA ALA A 61 -12.82 -7.25 -13.91
C ALA A 61 -12.90 -6.38 -12.65
N HIS A 62 -13.72 -5.33 -12.74
CA HIS A 62 -13.92 -4.35 -11.67
C HIS A 62 -15.40 -4.32 -11.28
N GLU A 63 -15.66 -4.53 -10.01
CA GLU A 63 -16.98 -4.36 -9.38
C GLU A 63 -17.09 -3.00 -8.66
N GLY A 64 -15.94 -2.33 -8.49
CA GLY A 64 -15.80 -0.99 -7.94
C GLY A 64 -14.55 -0.28 -8.46
N ILE A 65 -14.20 0.83 -7.83
CA ILE A 65 -13.11 1.71 -8.32
C ILE A 65 -11.77 1.57 -7.60
N ARG A 66 -11.69 0.74 -6.55
CA ARG A 66 -10.42 0.53 -5.82
C ARG A 66 -9.43 -0.27 -6.66
N ALA A 67 -8.14 -0.13 -6.40
CA ALA A 67 -7.07 -0.88 -7.09
C ALA A 67 -7.31 -2.40 -7.13
N ALA A 68 -7.87 -2.97 -6.04
CA ALA A 68 -8.19 -4.39 -5.93
C ALA A 68 -9.34 -4.87 -6.86
N GLY A 69 -10.03 -3.95 -7.54
CA GLY A 69 -11.23 -4.24 -8.34
C GLY A 69 -12.50 -4.29 -7.51
N MET A 70 -12.40 -3.95 -6.21
CA MET A 70 -13.47 -4.04 -5.23
C MET A 70 -14.22 -2.71 -5.06
N SER A 71 -15.46 -2.80 -4.61
CA SER A 71 -16.31 -1.67 -4.24
C SER A 71 -15.71 -0.77 -3.15
N LEU A 72 -15.88 0.55 -3.27
CA LEU A 72 -15.75 1.53 -2.19
C LEU A 72 -16.70 1.26 -1.02
N MET A 73 -17.95 0.86 -1.28
CA MET A 73 -18.94 0.53 -0.24
C MET A 73 -18.55 -0.75 0.52
N GLY A 74 -17.97 -1.73 -0.17
CA GLY A 74 -17.45 -2.95 0.45
C GLY A 74 -16.43 -2.64 1.55
N GLY A 75 -16.74 -2.99 2.79
CA GLY A 75 -15.87 -2.82 3.96
C GLY A 75 -15.67 -1.37 4.43
N LEU A 76 -16.43 -0.41 3.92
CA LEU A 76 -16.46 0.97 4.44
C LEU A 76 -16.99 0.97 5.88
N VAL A 77 -16.26 1.59 6.81
CA VAL A 77 -16.76 1.84 8.17
C VAL A 77 -17.74 3.00 8.12
N GLN A 78 -19.02 2.70 8.33
CA GLN A 78 -20.09 3.68 8.26
C GLN A 78 -20.22 4.42 9.59
N LYS A 79 -20.84 5.60 9.53
CA LYS A 79 -21.18 6.37 10.72
C LYS A 79 -22.01 5.53 11.71
N SER A 80 -22.94 4.72 11.20
CA SER A 80 -23.81 3.88 12.03
C SER A 80 -23.04 2.80 12.82
N ASP A 81 -21.92 2.31 12.30
CA ASP A 81 -21.06 1.37 13.00
C ASP A 81 -20.37 2.05 14.20
N LEU A 82 -19.90 3.29 14.00
CA LEU A 82 -19.25 4.08 15.04
C LEU A 82 -20.25 4.63 16.07
N ASP A 83 -21.47 4.95 15.66
CA ASP A 83 -22.54 5.35 16.58
C ASP A 83 -22.98 4.19 17.49
N SER A 84 -23.02 2.97 16.94
CA SER A 84 -23.40 1.76 17.67
C SER A 84 -22.24 1.08 18.39
N LEU A 85 -21.00 1.49 18.08
CA LEU A 85 -19.75 0.86 18.53
C LEU A 85 -19.68 -0.64 18.16
N SER A 86 -20.26 -1.00 17.02
CA SER A 86 -20.26 -2.34 16.46
C SER A 86 -19.96 -2.27 14.97
N ILE A 87 -18.87 -2.89 14.54
CA ILE A 87 -18.50 -3.04 13.13
C ILE A 87 -18.62 -4.54 12.82
N ASP A 88 -19.76 -4.93 12.24
CA ASP A 88 -20.15 -6.33 12.03
C ASP A 88 -19.84 -6.85 10.61
N HIS A 89 -18.74 -6.38 10.04
CA HIS A 89 -18.28 -6.77 8.72
C HIS A 89 -16.75 -6.69 8.63
N ALA A 90 -16.18 -7.27 7.57
CA ALA A 90 -14.76 -7.12 7.26
C ALA A 90 -14.46 -5.65 6.89
N VAL A 91 -13.27 -5.19 7.24
CA VAL A 91 -12.87 -3.79 7.06
C VAL A 91 -12.09 -3.63 5.76
N ALA A 92 -12.39 -2.61 4.98
CA ALA A 92 -11.55 -2.21 3.87
C ALA A 92 -10.35 -1.42 4.40
N MET A 93 -9.15 -1.88 4.08
CA MET A 93 -7.90 -1.20 4.41
C MET A 93 -7.08 -0.94 3.16
N ALA A 94 -6.10 -0.04 3.30
CA ALA A 94 -5.07 0.19 2.30
C ALA A 94 -3.70 0.17 2.94
N ILE A 95 -2.74 -0.35 2.18
CA ILE A 95 -1.36 -0.44 2.58
C ILE A 95 -0.51 0.46 1.70
N ALA A 96 0.70 0.73 2.17
CA ALA A 96 1.64 1.47 1.36
C ALA A 96 1.95 0.71 0.07
N THR A 97 2.21 1.41 -1.03
CA THR A 97 2.77 0.79 -2.25
C THR A 97 4.06 0.01 -1.96
N THR A 98 4.84 0.39 -0.94
CA THR A 98 6.04 -0.34 -0.49
C THR A 98 5.74 -1.68 0.19
N GLN A 99 4.51 -1.88 0.64
CA GLN A 99 4.04 -3.13 1.23
C GLN A 99 3.28 -3.98 0.20
N ALA A 100 2.63 -3.33 -0.75
CA ALA A 100 1.84 -3.96 -1.80
C ALA A 100 2.67 -4.91 -2.68
N GLY A 101 2.06 -6.03 -3.04
CA GLY A 101 2.67 -7.11 -3.81
C GLY A 101 3.10 -6.66 -5.19
N THR A 102 4.32 -6.99 -5.59
CA THR A 102 4.85 -6.67 -6.92
C THR A 102 4.00 -7.25 -8.07
N SER A 103 4.30 -6.88 -9.32
CA SER A 103 3.64 -7.41 -10.52
C SER A 103 3.69 -8.94 -10.68
N SER A 104 4.59 -9.63 -9.95
CA SER A 104 4.66 -11.10 -9.95
C SER A 104 3.59 -11.76 -9.07
N THR A 105 3.13 -11.06 -8.03
CA THR A 105 2.05 -11.48 -7.12
C THR A 105 1.23 -10.25 -6.71
N PRO A 106 0.54 -9.59 -7.66
CA PRO A 106 -0.02 -8.27 -7.43
C PRO A 106 -1.31 -8.31 -6.61
N TYR A 107 -2.05 -9.41 -6.68
CA TYR A 107 -3.29 -9.61 -5.93
C TYR A 107 -3.56 -11.10 -5.67
N VAL A 108 -4.41 -11.34 -4.66
CA VAL A 108 -4.99 -12.64 -4.28
C VAL A 108 -6.48 -12.45 -4.03
N TRP A 109 -7.26 -13.54 -4.02
CA TRP A 109 -8.69 -13.47 -3.72
C TRP A 109 -8.96 -12.75 -2.37
N PRO A 110 -9.94 -11.83 -2.29
CA PRO A 110 -10.99 -11.53 -3.27
C PRO A 110 -10.63 -10.51 -4.36
N ALA A 111 -9.43 -9.93 -4.35
CA ALA A 111 -9.04 -8.97 -5.37
C ALA A 111 -8.94 -9.65 -6.75
N THR A 112 -9.46 -8.97 -7.77
CA THR A 112 -9.42 -9.40 -9.18
C THR A 112 -8.45 -8.56 -10.00
N THR A 113 -8.06 -7.41 -9.48
CA THR A 113 -7.10 -6.49 -10.10
C THR A 113 -6.12 -5.96 -9.08
N ALA A 114 -5.11 -5.28 -9.59
CA ALA A 114 -4.26 -4.35 -8.87
C ALA A 114 -4.07 -3.14 -9.79
N ASP A 115 -3.62 -2.00 -9.26
CA ASP A 115 -3.35 -0.86 -10.12
C ASP A 115 -2.35 -1.22 -11.21
N SER A 116 -2.63 -0.72 -12.43
CA SER A 116 -1.76 -0.90 -13.60
C SER A 116 -0.50 -0.03 -13.57
N TYR A 117 -0.14 0.54 -12.41
CA TYR A 117 1.09 1.32 -12.27
C TYR A 117 2.28 0.37 -12.35
N THR A 118 2.84 0.26 -13.54
CA THR A 118 4.02 -0.54 -13.85
C THR A 118 5.17 -0.21 -12.88
N GLY A 119 5.33 -0.99 -11.81
CA GLY A 119 6.56 -1.07 -11.01
C GLY A 119 6.62 -0.35 -9.66
N ASN A 120 5.54 0.25 -9.14
CA ASN A 120 5.60 0.96 -7.84
C ASN A 120 5.25 0.11 -6.61
N TYR A 121 4.64 -1.05 -6.80
CA TYR A 121 4.41 -1.99 -5.72
C TYR A 121 5.71 -2.75 -5.44
N ALA A 122 6.25 -2.56 -4.24
CA ALA A 122 7.60 -3.01 -3.89
C ALA A 122 7.64 -3.99 -2.71
N GLY A 123 6.47 -4.35 -2.19
CA GLY A 123 6.35 -5.29 -1.08
C GLY A 123 5.87 -6.67 -1.51
N SER A 124 5.45 -7.43 -0.51
CA SER A 124 5.10 -8.84 -0.63
C SER A 124 3.65 -9.14 -0.27
N ILE A 125 2.84 -8.12 -0.04
CA ILE A 125 1.44 -8.25 0.39
C ILE A 125 0.54 -7.99 -0.82
N PRO A 126 0.07 -9.02 -1.54
CA PRO A 126 -0.83 -8.81 -2.67
C PRO A 126 -2.10 -8.08 -2.24
N LEU A 127 -2.67 -7.25 -3.10
CA LEU A 127 -4.03 -6.72 -2.86
C LEU A 127 -5.01 -7.90 -2.70
N GLY A 128 -6.05 -7.71 -1.90
CA GLY A 128 -6.96 -8.77 -1.45
C GLY A 128 -6.41 -9.61 -0.29
N SER A 129 -5.17 -9.40 0.15
CA SER A 129 -4.66 -10.02 1.38
C SER A 129 -5.54 -9.67 2.57
N LEU A 130 -5.75 -10.65 3.45
CA LEU A 130 -6.52 -10.50 4.67
C LEU A 130 -5.59 -10.43 5.88
N PHE A 131 -5.73 -9.37 6.68
CA PHE A 131 -5.08 -9.26 7.99
C PHE A 131 -6.11 -9.39 9.10
N ALA A 132 -5.76 -10.10 10.17
CA ALA A 132 -6.63 -10.25 11.33
C ALA A 132 -5.83 -10.17 12.63
N ILE A 133 -6.51 -9.82 13.72
CA ILE A 133 -5.97 -10.03 15.06
C ILE A 133 -6.25 -11.49 15.43
N PRO A 134 -5.25 -12.29 15.87
CA PRO A 134 -5.49 -13.66 16.31
C PRO A 134 -6.56 -13.74 17.42
N LYS A 135 -7.37 -14.80 17.39
CA LYS A 135 -8.54 -14.97 18.29
C LYS A 135 -8.16 -15.11 19.77
N ASP A 136 -6.94 -15.53 20.05
CA ASP A 136 -6.39 -15.71 21.39
C ASP A 136 -5.77 -14.43 21.97
N VAL A 137 -5.64 -13.36 21.17
CA VAL A 137 -5.24 -12.04 21.65
C VAL A 137 -6.36 -11.43 22.48
N ASP A 138 -6.05 -11.14 23.74
CA ASP A 138 -6.93 -10.40 24.64
C ASP A 138 -6.89 -8.90 24.33
N LEU A 139 -7.91 -8.41 23.61
CA LEU A 139 -8.00 -7.01 23.17
C LEU A 139 -7.95 -6.00 24.31
N THR A 140 -8.27 -6.40 25.55
CA THR A 140 -8.19 -5.50 26.71
C THR A 140 -6.77 -5.23 27.19
N LYS A 141 -5.79 -6.00 26.70
CA LYS A 141 -4.38 -5.94 27.11
C LYS A 141 -3.45 -5.33 26.08
N ILE A 142 -3.93 -5.03 24.87
CA ILE A 142 -3.08 -4.57 23.76
C ILE A 142 -2.97 -3.04 23.65
N GLY A 143 -3.48 -2.29 24.64
CA GLY A 143 -3.32 -0.84 24.71
C GLY A 143 -4.39 -0.02 23.99
N ILE A 144 -5.54 -0.61 23.66
CA ILE A 144 -6.72 0.09 23.15
C ILE A 144 -7.37 0.88 24.30
N THR A 145 -7.65 2.16 24.08
CA THR A 145 -8.15 3.08 25.13
C THR A 145 -9.51 3.71 24.82
N THR A 146 -10.03 3.53 23.61
CA THR A 146 -11.28 4.14 23.15
C THR A 146 -12.33 3.09 22.78
N PRO A 147 -13.63 3.40 22.91
CA PRO A 147 -14.70 2.51 22.45
C PRO A 147 -14.67 2.25 20.94
N GLU A 148 -14.35 3.26 20.13
CA GLU A 148 -14.26 3.14 18.66
C GLU A 148 -13.07 2.26 18.25
N GLY A 149 -11.91 2.44 18.88
CA GLY A 149 -10.75 1.57 18.70
C GLY A 149 -11.05 0.12 19.09
N MET A 150 -11.80 -0.10 20.17
CA MET A 150 -12.24 -1.43 20.58
C MET A 150 -13.23 -2.06 19.58
N ALA A 151 -14.15 -1.27 19.01
CA ALA A 151 -15.04 -1.74 17.95
C ALA A 151 -14.24 -2.17 16.70
N LEU A 152 -13.28 -1.36 16.27
CA LEU A 152 -12.42 -1.68 15.13
C LEU A 152 -11.55 -2.93 15.39
N ALA A 153 -10.97 -3.05 16.59
CA ALA A 153 -10.18 -4.22 16.96
C ALA A 153 -11.01 -5.51 16.97
N LYS A 154 -12.24 -5.46 17.47
CA LYS A 154 -13.18 -6.59 17.40
C LYS A 154 -13.51 -6.96 15.96
N ALA A 155 -13.70 -5.98 15.06
CA ALA A 155 -13.90 -6.27 13.65
C ALA A 155 -12.69 -6.96 13.02
N TYR A 156 -11.46 -6.47 13.29
CA TYR A 156 -10.24 -7.13 12.83
C TYR A 156 -10.06 -8.54 13.41
N GLN A 157 -10.51 -8.80 14.64
CA GLN A 157 -10.46 -10.13 15.25
C GLN A 157 -11.58 -11.06 14.72
N ASN A 158 -12.75 -10.50 14.35
CA ASN A 158 -13.93 -11.27 13.97
C ASN A 158 -14.14 -11.44 12.47
N TYR A 159 -13.65 -10.54 11.64
CA TYR A 159 -13.88 -10.53 10.20
C TYR A 159 -12.60 -10.22 9.41
N GLY A 160 -11.63 -9.55 10.06
CA GLY A 160 -10.38 -9.12 9.47
C GLY A 160 -10.51 -7.88 8.59
N GLY A 161 -9.39 -7.43 8.04
CA GLY A 161 -9.30 -6.32 7.10
C GLY A 161 -8.66 -6.75 5.78
N TYR A 162 -9.35 -6.46 4.67
CA TYR A 162 -8.88 -6.74 3.32
C TYR A 162 -8.08 -5.57 2.77
N VAL A 163 -6.90 -5.85 2.22
CA VAL A 163 -6.11 -4.87 1.47
C VAL A 163 -6.81 -4.58 0.14
N THR A 164 -7.70 -3.60 0.14
CA THR A 164 -8.54 -3.27 -1.03
C THR A 164 -7.92 -2.22 -1.94
N ASP A 165 -6.93 -1.48 -1.44
CA ASP A 165 -6.29 -0.42 -2.18
C ASP A 165 -4.85 -0.22 -1.70
N THR A 166 -4.13 0.66 -2.40
CA THR A 166 -2.86 1.19 -1.93
C THR A 166 -2.96 2.67 -1.65
N ALA A 167 -2.17 3.13 -0.70
CA ALA A 167 -1.92 4.53 -0.48
C ALA A 167 -0.45 4.84 -0.83
N GLY A 168 -0.04 6.09 -0.64
CA GLY A 168 1.35 6.48 -0.84
C GLY A 168 2.35 5.55 -0.13
N PRO A 169 3.64 5.59 -0.50
CA PRO A 169 4.64 4.59 -0.14
C PRO A 169 4.89 4.40 1.37
N ASN A 170 4.36 5.28 2.24
CA ASN A 170 4.50 5.17 3.70
C ASN A 170 3.16 5.21 4.43
N THR A 171 2.05 5.17 3.70
CA THR A 171 0.72 5.35 4.27
C THR A 171 0.05 4.00 4.47
N LEU A 172 -0.32 3.73 5.71
CA LEU A 172 -1.23 2.64 6.06
C LEU A 172 -2.56 3.25 6.48
N GLN A 173 -3.66 2.69 6.00
CA GLN A 173 -5.01 3.04 6.40
C GLN A 173 -5.68 1.78 6.93
N LEU A 174 -5.97 1.71 8.23
CA LEU A 174 -6.66 0.55 8.81
C LEU A 174 -8.18 0.57 8.57
N ALA A 175 -8.75 1.69 8.14
CA ALA A 175 -10.16 1.78 7.80
C ALA A 175 -10.41 2.97 6.87
N TYR A 176 -11.34 2.80 5.93
CA TYR A 176 -12.02 3.90 5.28
C TYR A 176 -13.26 4.25 6.09
N VAL A 177 -13.49 5.53 6.37
CA VAL A 177 -14.60 6.01 7.20
C VAL A 177 -15.54 6.88 6.37
N GLU A 178 -16.84 6.62 6.48
CA GLU A 178 -17.88 7.39 5.80
C GLU A 178 -17.78 8.88 6.15
N GLN A 179 -17.91 9.72 5.12
CA GLN A 179 -18.00 11.16 5.30
C GLN A 179 -19.30 11.52 6.02
N GLY A 180 -19.21 11.81 7.32
CA GLY A 180 -20.37 12.05 8.19
C GLY A 180 -20.17 11.51 9.60
N ALA A 181 -19.19 10.61 9.79
CA ALA A 181 -18.68 10.24 11.10
C ALA A 181 -18.23 11.47 11.91
N ASN A 182 -18.40 11.42 13.23
CA ASN A 182 -17.97 12.50 14.11
C ASN A 182 -16.44 12.58 14.14
N GLN A 183 -15.87 13.79 14.08
CA GLN A 183 -14.42 13.97 14.16
C GLN A 183 -13.82 13.34 15.42
N SER A 184 -14.51 13.39 16.56
CA SER A 184 -14.01 12.75 17.80
C SER A 184 -13.95 11.22 17.68
N GLN A 185 -14.88 10.60 16.94
CA GLN A 185 -14.85 9.16 16.67
C GLN A 185 -13.65 8.83 15.79
N VAL A 186 -13.37 9.65 14.76
CA VAL A 186 -12.20 9.49 13.89
C VAL A 186 -10.89 9.67 14.67
N ASP A 187 -10.79 10.68 15.54
CA ASP A 187 -9.62 10.91 16.38
C ASP A 187 -9.37 9.73 17.35
N ASN A 188 -10.44 9.13 17.89
CA ASN A 188 -10.36 7.94 18.73
C ASN A 188 -9.82 6.72 17.96
N LEU A 189 -10.26 6.50 16.72
CA LEU A 189 -9.71 5.45 15.85
C LEU A 189 -8.22 5.65 15.60
N PHE A 190 -7.78 6.88 15.32
CA PHE A 190 -6.35 7.20 15.12
C PHE A 190 -5.53 6.95 16.39
N LYS A 191 -6.06 7.29 17.56
CA LYS A 191 -5.39 7.11 18.85
C LYS A 191 -5.01 5.66 19.13
N ASP A 192 -5.90 4.71 18.80
CA ASP A 192 -5.68 3.29 19.06
C ASP A 192 -5.10 2.52 17.85
N MET A 193 -4.87 3.19 16.71
CA MET A 193 -4.40 2.57 15.47
C MET A 193 -3.12 1.75 15.64
N ASN A 194 -2.15 2.23 16.41
CA ASN A 194 -0.88 1.52 16.65
C ASN A 194 -1.06 0.24 17.48
N ALA A 195 -1.99 0.25 18.44
CA ALA A 195 -2.31 -0.92 19.25
C ALA A 195 -2.91 -2.03 18.38
N ILE A 196 -3.83 -1.67 17.47
CA ILE A 196 -4.44 -2.60 16.51
C ILE A 196 -3.39 -3.10 15.51
N ARG A 197 -2.67 -2.17 14.86
CA ARG A 197 -1.68 -2.47 13.81
C ARG A 197 -0.62 -3.47 14.27
N SER A 198 -0.12 -3.33 15.49
CA SER A 198 0.96 -4.17 16.03
C SER A 198 0.56 -5.63 16.28
N HIS A 199 -0.73 -5.94 16.23
CA HIS A 199 -1.27 -7.28 16.45
C HIS A 199 -1.95 -7.87 15.20
N LEU A 200 -1.80 -7.22 14.04
CA LEU A 200 -2.30 -7.75 12.77
C LEU A 200 -1.35 -8.81 12.21
N GLU A 201 -1.91 -9.96 11.87
CA GLU A 201 -1.22 -11.06 11.21
C GLU A 201 -1.87 -11.38 9.85
N LEU A 202 -1.04 -11.78 8.88
CA LEU A 202 -1.52 -12.19 7.57
C LEU A 202 -2.24 -13.54 7.67
N VAL A 203 -3.48 -13.62 7.20
CA VAL A 203 -4.26 -14.85 7.12
C VAL A 203 -3.90 -15.61 5.85
N THR A 204 -3.13 -16.69 5.99
CA THR A 204 -2.52 -17.41 4.85
C THR A 204 -3.45 -18.42 4.16
N ASN A 205 -4.60 -18.73 4.76
CA ASN A 205 -5.58 -19.69 4.24
C ASN A 205 -6.89 -19.02 3.77
N ASN A 206 -6.86 -17.71 3.48
CA ASN A 206 -7.97 -16.99 2.90
C ASN A 206 -8.12 -17.31 1.40
N THR A 207 -9.24 -17.94 1.01
CA THR A 207 -9.54 -18.27 -0.39
C THR A 207 -11.04 -18.17 -0.65
N ALA A 208 -11.47 -18.21 -1.91
CA ALA A 208 -12.90 -18.27 -2.26
C ALA A 208 -13.64 -19.47 -1.63
N ALA A 209 -12.92 -20.58 -1.36
CA ALA A 209 -13.48 -21.77 -0.72
C ALA A 209 -13.41 -21.71 0.82
N THR A 210 -12.54 -20.86 1.36
CA THR A 210 -12.34 -20.62 2.79
C THR A 210 -12.26 -19.13 3.09
N PRO A 211 -13.34 -18.35 2.85
CA PRO A 211 -13.36 -16.94 3.19
C PRO A 211 -12.99 -16.72 4.67
N ALA A 212 -12.23 -15.67 4.95
CA ALA A 212 -11.74 -15.36 6.29
C ALA A 212 -10.89 -16.47 6.93
N GLY A 213 -10.26 -17.34 6.13
CA GLY A 213 -9.42 -18.43 6.64
C GLY A 213 -10.20 -19.65 7.15
N GLY A 214 -11.48 -19.79 6.80
CA GLY A 214 -12.28 -20.97 7.12
C GLY A 214 -12.57 -21.18 8.62
N GLY A 215 -12.31 -20.18 9.47
CA GLY A 215 -12.74 -20.21 10.87
C GLY A 215 -14.26 -20.14 10.98
N ASP A 216 -14.81 -20.44 12.17
CA ASP A 216 -16.24 -20.35 12.53
C ASP A 216 -16.74 -18.89 12.58
N HIS A 217 -16.39 -18.09 11.58
CA HIS A 217 -17.00 -16.81 11.33
C HIS A 217 -18.41 -17.13 10.86
N PRO A 218 -19.47 -16.69 11.57
CA PRO A 218 -20.77 -16.65 10.95
C PRO A 218 -20.62 -15.72 9.75
N VAL A 219 -20.42 -16.29 8.56
CA VAL A 219 -20.73 -15.69 7.28
C VAL A 219 -22.26 -15.57 7.21
N THR A 220 -22.84 -14.83 8.16
CA THR A 220 -24.13 -14.23 7.95
C THR A 220 -23.90 -13.12 6.96
N ALA A 221 -24.00 -13.47 5.68
CA ALA A 221 -24.48 -12.49 4.70
C ALA A 221 -25.66 -11.75 5.34
N PRO A 222 -25.77 -10.41 5.22
CA PRO A 222 -26.93 -9.70 5.73
C PRO A 222 -28.16 -10.42 5.19
N THR A 223 -28.99 -10.94 6.10
CA THR A 223 -30.13 -11.78 5.75
C THR A 223 -30.98 -11.03 4.72
N PRO A 224 -31.01 -11.45 3.46
CA PRO A 224 -31.94 -10.88 2.51
C PRO A 224 -33.29 -11.45 2.90
N THR A 225 -34.24 -10.57 3.21
CA THR A 225 -35.65 -10.95 3.17
C THR A 225 -35.91 -11.44 1.74
N ALA A 226 -36.12 -12.75 1.57
CA ALA A 226 -36.26 -13.42 0.28
C ALA A 226 -37.34 -12.77 -0.60
N PRO A 227 -37.25 -12.90 -1.95
CA PRO A 227 -37.79 -14.13 -2.56
C PRO A 227 -37.08 -14.67 -3.83
N ALA A 228 -37.15 -16.02 -3.91
CA ALA A 228 -37.19 -16.92 -5.07
C ALA A 228 -35.92 -17.23 -5.91
N THR A 229 -35.53 -18.52 -5.83
CA THR A 229 -34.53 -19.31 -6.55
C THR A 229 -34.73 -19.37 -8.08
N PRO A 230 -33.65 -19.57 -8.86
CA PRO A 230 -33.50 -20.84 -9.60
C PRO A 230 -32.09 -21.48 -9.53
N THR A 231 -32.04 -22.72 -10.01
CA THR A 231 -31.15 -23.89 -9.81
C THR A 231 -29.71 -23.80 -10.39
N PRO A 232 -28.70 -24.55 -9.89
CA PRO A 232 -27.27 -24.37 -10.24
C PRO A 232 -26.73 -25.22 -11.40
N THR A 233 -25.62 -24.79 -12.01
CA THR A 233 -24.74 -25.60 -12.88
C THR A 233 -23.26 -25.45 -12.52
N THR A 234 -22.55 -26.58 -12.45
CA THR A 234 -21.16 -26.77 -12.00
C THR A 234 -20.09 -26.48 -13.09
N PRO A 235 -18.92 -25.89 -12.75
CA PRO A 235 -17.71 -26.00 -13.58
C PRO A 235 -16.49 -26.67 -12.92
N ALA A 236 -15.58 -27.17 -13.77
CA ALA A 236 -14.41 -28.05 -13.51
C ALA A 236 -13.07 -27.29 -13.20
N PRO A 237 -11.96 -27.96 -12.80
CA PRO A 237 -10.80 -27.33 -12.12
C PRO A 237 -9.64 -26.87 -13.04
N ALA A 238 -8.75 -25.97 -12.55
CA ALA A 238 -7.59 -25.39 -13.26
C ALA A 238 -6.23 -25.46 -12.49
N PRO A 239 -5.03 -25.37 -13.15
CA PRO A 239 -3.68 -25.62 -12.58
C PRO A 239 -2.77 -24.35 -12.31
N ALA A 240 -1.58 -24.50 -11.67
CA ALA A 240 -0.76 -23.46 -10.95
C ALA A 240 0.59 -22.92 -11.59
N PRO A 241 1.24 -21.79 -11.11
CA PRO A 241 2.52 -21.17 -11.67
C PRO A 241 3.75 -20.85 -10.71
N ILE A 242 4.92 -20.33 -11.22
CA ILE A 242 6.35 -20.17 -10.65
C ILE A 242 7.05 -18.74 -10.91
N GLY A 243 8.09 -18.23 -10.15
CA GLY A 243 8.81 -16.86 -10.26
C GLY A 243 10.39 -16.70 -9.99
N THR A 244 11.01 -15.46 -9.85
CA THR A 244 12.49 -15.07 -9.58
C THR A 244 12.83 -13.67 -8.88
N ALA A 245 14.01 -13.40 -8.22
CA ALA A 245 14.34 -12.28 -7.22
C ALA A 245 15.62 -11.32 -7.43
N GLN A 246 15.78 -10.18 -6.68
CA GLN A 246 16.77 -9.01 -6.81
C GLN A 246 17.83 -8.83 -5.63
N PRO A 247 19.03 -8.15 -5.79
CA PRO A 247 20.10 -8.02 -4.75
C PRO A 247 20.01 -6.83 -3.75
N SER A 248 20.43 -7.02 -2.48
CA SER A 248 20.43 -6.01 -1.39
C SER A 248 21.63 -6.10 -0.41
N VAL A 249 22.17 -4.96 0.07
CA VAL A 249 23.32 -4.87 1.02
C VAL A 249 23.03 -3.89 2.19
N THR A 250 23.52 -4.17 3.40
CA THR A 250 23.42 -3.29 4.58
C THR A 250 24.80 -2.86 5.08
N LEU A 251 24.97 -1.56 5.38
CA LEU A 251 26.19 -0.94 5.88
C LEU A 251 25.95 -0.27 7.23
N GLY A 252 26.87 -0.45 8.18
CA GLY A 252 26.77 0.18 9.49
C GLY A 252 25.78 -0.51 10.43
N SER A 253 25.38 0.21 11.48
CA SER A 253 24.47 -0.25 12.54
C SER A 253 23.85 0.96 13.25
N GLY A 254 22.66 0.80 13.80
CA GLY A 254 21.94 1.83 14.54
C GLY A 254 20.45 1.80 14.26
N SER A 255 19.68 2.62 14.98
CA SER A 255 18.22 2.68 14.84
C SER A 255 17.77 3.37 13.55
N ASP A 256 18.58 4.28 13.03
CA ASP A 256 18.23 5.09 11.87
C ASP A 256 18.58 4.40 10.55
N GLN A 257 17.81 4.72 9.52
CA GLN A 257 17.96 4.11 8.20
C GLN A 257 17.91 5.13 7.08
N LEU A 258 19.03 5.22 6.37
CA LEU A 258 19.13 5.85 5.06
C LEU A 258 19.27 4.75 4.00
N LEU A 259 18.26 4.57 3.15
CA LEU A 259 18.30 3.59 2.06
C LEU A 259 18.68 4.30 0.75
N LEU A 260 19.71 3.81 0.08
CA LEU A 260 20.18 4.31 -1.20
C LEU A 260 19.82 3.34 -2.32
N LYS A 261 19.46 3.86 -3.49
CA LYS A 261 19.36 3.11 -4.74
C LYS A 261 20.54 3.46 -5.62
N VAL A 262 21.42 2.50 -5.88
CA VAL A 262 22.65 2.71 -6.65
C VAL A 262 22.64 1.85 -7.90
N SER A 263 23.01 2.42 -9.03
CA SER A 263 23.19 1.68 -10.28
C SER A 263 24.47 2.14 -10.99
N GLN A 264 24.84 1.43 -12.05
CA GLN A 264 26.09 1.69 -12.77
C GLN A 264 25.95 1.56 -14.28
N ASP A 265 26.85 2.22 -14.99
CA ASP A 265 27.28 1.72 -16.29
C ASP A 265 28.54 0.87 -16.08
N ALA A 266 28.47 -0.41 -16.45
CA ALA A 266 29.58 -1.32 -16.29
C ALA A 266 30.48 -1.29 -17.52
N TYR A 267 31.77 -1.09 -17.30
CA TYR A 267 32.80 -1.18 -18.35
C TYR A 267 34.08 -1.72 -17.72
N HIS A 268 34.67 -2.78 -18.28
CA HIS A 268 35.84 -3.51 -17.71
C HIS A 268 35.72 -3.92 -16.22
N GLY A 269 34.50 -4.16 -15.77
CA GLY A 269 34.18 -4.44 -14.38
C GLY A 269 33.18 -3.43 -13.85
N ASN A 270 32.81 -3.63 -12.59
CA ASN A 270 31.74 -2.86 -11.96
C ASN A 270 32.26 -1.59 -11.28
N ALA A 271 31.40 -0.57 -11.22
CA ALA A 271 31.60 0.62 -10.44
C ALA A 271 31.71 0.28 -8.94
N GLN A 272 32.67 0.88 -8.27
CA GLN A 272 32.94 0.72 -6.85
C GLN A 272 32.87 2.05 -6.16
N TYR A 273 32.35 2.06 -4.94
CA TYR A 273 32.11 3.30 -4.22
C TYR A 273 32.17 3.13 -2.71
N THR A 274 32.28 4.24 -1.99
CA THR A 274 32.14 4.29 -0.54
C THR A 274 31.02 5.24 -0.15
N VAL A 275 30.40 5.00 1.01
CA VAL A 275 29.37 5.87 1.59
C VAL A 275 29.88 6.45 2.91
N SER A 276 29.72 7.75 3.11
CA SER A 276 30.00 8.42 4.39
C SER A 276 28.81 9.27 4.82
N VAL A 277 28.58 9.38 6.13
CA VAL A 277 27.62 10.35 6.70
C VAL A 277 28.36 11.23 7.71
N ASP A 278 28.20 12.54 7.59
CA ASP A 278 28.91 13.59 8.32
C ASP A 278 30.44 13.40 8.33
N GLY A 279 30.99 13.04 7.16
CA GLY A 279 32.42 12.79 6.97
C GLY A 279 32.94 11.46 7.54
N LYS A 280 32.08 10.64 8.19
CA LYS A 280 32.44 9.31 8.68
C LYS A 280 32.00 8.23 7.69
N GLN A 281 32.94 7.47 7.16
CA GLN A 281 32.63 6.34 6.27
C GLN A 281 31.87 5.24 7.01
N ILE A 282 30.79 4.75 6.38
CA ILE A 282 29.95 3.67 6.87
C ILE A 282 30.18 2.43 5.99
N GLY A 283 30.77 1.38 6.58
CA GLY A 283 31.14 0.16 5.86
C GLY A 283 32.42 0.31 5.01
N GLY A 284 32.67 -0.69 4.17
CA GLY A 284 33.82 -0.74 3.26
C GLY A 284 33.50 -0.23 1.84
N VAL A 285 34.41 -0.48 0.90
CA VAL A 285 34.15 -0.27 -0.53
C VAL A 285 33.05 -1.23 -0.99
N GLN A 286 32.05 -0.69 -1.65
CA GLN A 286 30.94 -1.41 -2.27
C GLN A 286 31.20 -1.57 -3.77
N THR A 287 30.54 -2.54 -4.39
CA THR A 287 30.57 -2.75 -5.84
C THR A 287 29.15 -2.78 -6.37
N ALA A 288 28.80 -1.82 -7.22
CA ALA A 288 27.51 -1.78 -7.87
C ALA A 288 27.33 -3.01 -8.76
N GLN A 289 26.14 -3.60 -8.82
CA GLN A 289 25.83 -4.79 -9.62
C GLN A 289 24.79 -4.47 -10.69
N SER A 290 23.81 -3.62 -10.36
CA SER A 290 22.70 -3.30 -11.26
C SER A 290 23.08 -2.30 -12.34
N LEU A 291 22.71 -2.61 -13.59
CA LEU A 291 22.93 -1.73 -14.73
C LEU A 291 21.91 -0.59 -14.74
N HIS A 292 22.37 0.66 -14.88
CA HIS A 292 21.50 1.85 -14.93
C HIS A 292 20.52 1.77 -16.11
N SER A 293 20.99 1.33 -17.28
CA SER A 293 20.16 1.11 -18.48
C SER A 293 19.06 0.05 -18.32
N SER A 294 19.13 -0.80 -17.30
CA SER A 294 18.07 -1.79 -17.00
C SER A 294 16.94 -1.22 -16.14
N GLY A 295 17.08 0.01 -15.65
CA GLY A 295 16.15 0.63 -14.70
C GLY A 295 16.15 -0.03 -13.33
N GLN A 296 17.11 -0.93 -13.07
CA GLN A 296 17.31 -1.60 -11.79
C GLN A 296 18.39 -0.90 -10.98
N SER A 297 18.28 -0.99 -9.66
CA SER A 297 19.28 -0.46 -8.72
C SER A 297 19.56 -1.50 -7.64
N ASP A 298 20.78 -1.49 -7.14
CA ASP A 298 21.13 -2.12 -5.88
C ASP A 298 20.48 -1.33 -4.74
N LEU A 299 20.01 -2.05 -3.72
CA LEU A 299 19.48 -1.44 -2.52
C LEU A 299 20.52 -1.48 -1.40
N ILE A 300 20.93 -0.30 -0.93
CA ILE A 300 21.98 -0.15 0.08
C ILE A 300 21.41 0.50 1.33
N SER A 301 21.20 -0.29 2.38
CA SER A 301 20.72 0.20 3.67
C SER A 301 21.90 0.72 4.50
N VAL A 302 22.04 2.03 4.63
CA VAL A 302 23.02 2.67 5.52
C VAL A 302 22.37 2.90 6.88
N ARG A 303 22.97 2.34 7.93
CA ARG A 303 22.47 2.38 9.31
C ARG A 303 23.37 3.24 10.20
N GLY A 304 22.75 4.02 11.07
CA GLY A 304 23.42 4.91 12.02
C GLY A 304 22.52 5.26 13.21
N ASP A 305 23.07 6.00 14.16
CA ASP A 305 22.33 6.64 15.25
C ASP A 305 22.55 8.15 15.09
N TRP A 306 21.82 8.76 14.16
CA TRP A 306 21.98 10.16 13.82
C TRP A 306 21.10 11.03 14.73
N GLY A 307 21.57 12.24 15.01
CA GLY A 307 20.83 13.16 15.86
C GLY A 307 19.75 13.88 15.07
N GLN A 308 18.86 14.60 15.74
CA GLN A 308 17.95 15.49 15.03
C GLN A 308 18.74 16.55 14.22
N GLY A 309 18.35 16.78 12.96
CA GLY A 309 18.89 17.83 12.12
C GLY A 309 19.31 17.36 10.73
N ASN A 310 20.04 18.23 10.03
CA ASN A 310 20.57 17.92 8.69
C ASN A 310 21.85 17.11 8.79
N HIS A 311 21.96 16.07 7.96
CA HIS A 311 23.14 15.21 7.86
C HIS A 311 23.66 15.17 6.42
N ASP A 312 24.97 15.34 6.26
CA ASP A 312 25.64 15.32 4.95
C ASP A 312 26.02 13.89 4.58
N VAL A 313 25.61 13.43 3.40
CA VAL A 313 25.94 12.11 2.87
C VAL A 313 26.84 12.27 1.67
N ALA A 314 27.99 11.59 1.68
CA ALA A 314 28.91 11.54 0.57
C ALA A 314 28.90 10.16 -0.10
N ILE A 315 28.60 10.12 -1.40
CA ILE A 315 28.83 8.97 -2.27
C ILE A 315 30.11 9.23 -3.04
N LYS A 316 31.13 8.39 -2.84
CA LYS A 316 32.41 8.53 -3.52
C LYS A 316 32.63 7.39 -4.49
N PHE A 317 32.69 7.69 -5.78
CA PHE A 317 33.08 6.77 -6.84
C PHE A 317 34.62 6.64 -6.87
N VAL A 318 35.15 5.40 -6.94
CA VAL A 318 36.58 5.13 -6.65
C VAL A 318 37.33 4.34 -7.73
N ASN A 319 36.67 4.00 -8.83
CA ASN A 319 37.32 3.27 -9.92
C ASN A 319 36.73 3.65 -11.28
N ASP A 320 36.68 4.92 -11.61
CA ASP A 320 36.35 5.36 -12.96
C ASP A 320 37.25 4.69 -14.03
N ASP A 321 36.69 4.45 -15.21
CA ASP A 321 37.38 3.85 -16.36
C ASP A 321 36.72 4.29 -17.68
N TRP A 322 37.36 5.23 -18.37
CA TRP A 322 36.89 5.79 -19.64
C TRP A 322 37.64 5.20 -20.84
N GLY A 323 36.89 4.50 -21.71
CA GLY A 323 37.37 3.87 -22.94
C GLY A 323 37.25 4.71 -24.21
N GLY A 324 36.96 6.01 -24.10
CA GLY A 324 36.91 6.95 -25.24
C GLY A 324 35.53 7.14 -25.89
N SER A 325 34.47 6.52 -25.35
CA SER A 325 33.08 6.68 -25.84
C SER A 325 32.08 6.34 -24.74
N ALA A 326 30.87 6.91 -24.77
CA ALA A 326 29.83 6.69 -23.74
C ALA A 326 29.48 5.19 -23.52
N ALA A 327 29.50 4.37 -24.57
CA ALA A 327 29.26 2.91 -24.45
C ALA A 327 30.44 2.14 -23.81
N ARG A 328 31.53 2.84 -23.48
CA ARG A 328 32.77 2.34 -22.90
C ARG A 328 33.16 3.21 -21.71
N ASP A 329 32.17 3.55 -20.90
CA ASP A 329 32.33 4.39 -19.74
C ASP A 329 31.86 3.66 -18.50
N ARG A 330 32.60 3.78 -17.40
CA ARG A 330 32.17 3.25 -16.12
C ARG A 330 31.64 4.41 -15.29
N ASN A 331 30.34 4.45 -15.12
CA ASN A 331 29.67 5.49 -14.35
C ASN A 331 28.98 4.90 -13.13
N LEU A 332 28.83 5.72 -12.09
CA LEU A 332 28.03 5.40 -10.91
C LEU A 332 26.88 6.38 -10.77
N TYR A 333 25.71 5.86 -10.41
CA TYR A 333 24.50 6.64 -10.22
C TYR A 333 23.94 6.40 -8.82
N LEU A 334 23.59 7.48 -8.13
CA LEU A 334 22.63 7.43 -7.04
C LEU A 334 21.28 7.81 -7.65
N ASP A 335 20.38 6.83 -7.76
CA ASP A 335 19.08 7.03 -8.41
C ASP A 335 18.08 7.71 -7.45
N SER A 336 18.17 7.39 -6.15
CA SER A 336 17.38 8.01 -5.08
C SER A 336 17.94 7.65 -3.70
N ALA A 337 17.53 8.39 -2.68
CA ALA A 337 17.66 7.98 -1.28
C ALA A 337 16.36 8.23 -0.50
N THR A 338 16.14 7.44 0.54
CA THR A 338 15.08 7.66 1.53
C THR A 338 15.63 7.61 2.95
N TYR A 339 15.14 8.48 3.83
CA TYR A 339 15.45 8.47 5.26
C TYR A 339 14.18 8.16 6.02
N HIS A 340 14.17 7.06 6.79
CA HIS A 340 12.97 6.54 7.47
C HIS A 340 11.74 6.36 6.54
N GLY A 341 12.00 6.07 5.26
CA GLY A 341 10.98 5.90 4.23
C GLY A 341 10.59 7.20 3.52
N ASP A 342 10.94 8.36 4.04
CA ASP A 342 10.70 9.64 3.36
C ASP A 342 11.74 9.90 2.29
N ALA A 343 11.31 10.41 1.14
CA ALA A 343 12.22 10.76 0.05
C ALA A 343 13.17 11.87 0.47
N VAL A 344 14.47 11.68 0.22
CA VAL A 344 15.49 12.69 0.47
C VAL A 344 15.63 13.56 -0.79
N PRO A 345 15.17 14.83 -0.77
CA PRO A 345 15.25 15.68 -1.94
C PRO A 345 16.71 15.91 -2.36
N GLY A 346 16.98 15.83 -3.67
CA GLY A 346 18.33 16.03 -4.20
C GLY A 346 19.25 14.81 -4.14
N ALA A 347 18.78 13.66 -3.63
CA ALA A 347 19.52 12.41 -3.65
C ALA A 347 19.50 11.70 -5.02
N HIS A 348 19.77 12.45 -6.10
CA HIS A 348 19.89 11.93 -7.47
C HIS A 348 21.20 12.45 -8.06
N LEU A 349 22.23 11.59 -8.08
CA LEU A 349 23.61 11.97 -8.41
C LEU A 349 24.14 11.14 -9.56
N THR A 350 24.91 11.79 -10.43
CA THR A 350 25.62 11.15 -11.54
C THR A 350 27.11 11.39 -11.34
N LEU A 351 27.86 10.30 -11.18
CA LEU A 351 29.31 10.33 -10.96
C LEU A 351 30.01 9.71 -12.18
N GLU A 352 30.42 10.58 -13.10
CA GLU A 352 31.08 10.22 -14.37
C GLU A 352 32.62 10.17 -14.28
N LYS A 353 33.15 10.33 -13.06
CA LYS A 353 34.59 10.28 -12.77
C LYS A 353 34.83 10.04 -11.28
N ASP A 354 36.04 9.62 -10.94
CA ASP A 354 36.46 9.47 -9.55
C ASP A 354 36.23 10.76 -8.75
N GLY A 355 35.60 10.62 -7.58
CA GLY A 355 35.24 11.77 -6.76
C GLY A 355 34.02 11.52 -5.87
N ALA A 356 33.77 12.47 -4.96
CA ALA A 356 32.62 12.45 -4.09
C ALA A 356 31.56 13.45 -4.56
N GLN A 357 30.30 13.03 -4.51
CA GLN A 357 29.14 13.92 -4.57
C GLN A 357 28.30 13.77 -3.31
N HIS A 358 27.56 14.83 -3.00
CA HIS A 358 26.92 14.99 -1.70
C HIS A 358 25.42 15.26 -1.85
N PHE A 359 24.66 14.81 -0.87
CA PHE A 359 23.28 15.20 -0.64
C PHE A 359 22.99 15.25 0.86
N THR A 360 21.87 15.83 1.26
CA THR A 360 21.52 16.02 2.68
C THR A 360 20.17 15.39 2.96
N PHE A 361 20.06 14.62 4.06
CA PHE A 361 18.76 14.25 4.64
C PHE A 361 18.52 14.99 5.95
N HIS A 362 17.25 15.12 6.33
CA HIS A 362 16.85 15.74 7.59
C HIS A 362 16.21 14.72 8.51
N ASP A 363 16.68 14.67 9.75
CA ASP A 363 16.07 13.91 10.82
C ASP A 363 15.14 14.81 11.64
N TYR A 364 13.84 14.51 11.60
CA TYR A 364 12.78 15.22 12.33
C TYR A 364 12.55 14.55 13.68
N LEU A 365 12.32 15.36 14.74
CA LEU A 365 11.94 14.86 16.07
C LEU A 365 10.79 13.84 15.96
N VAL A 366 11.08 12.61 16.39
CA VAL A 366 10.13 11.49 16.49
C VAL A 366 9.35 11.55 17.81
#